data_AF-A0A9X3FEJ7-F1
#
_entry.id   AF-A0A9X3FEJ7-F1
#
_cell.length_a   1.000
_cell.length_b   1.000
_cell.length_c   1.000
_cell.angle_alpha   90.00
_cell.angle_beta   90.00
_cell.angle_gamma   90.00
#
_symmetry.space_group_name_H-M   'P 1'
#
loop_
_entity.id
_entity.type
_entity.pdbx_description
1 polymer ?
#
loop_
_entity_poly.entity_id
_entity_poly.type
_entity_poly.pdbx_seq_one_letter_code
_entity_poly.pdbx_strand_id
1 'polypeptide(L)'
;MYKFILLIILVSGALQGIAQEAEKDTVGTGETEAEKRVDFSVMPYLSYNRNLDFMFGAVPMMMYKINPADTISPKSLSGASVVYTTNGSYLFGLFNMFHFKEGKWRANVFAVRGDIYSQFYMEGLEPGFVEYGTKTTFISLGVKRRISKSMFAGLGYTFVNHKTDFEDDVLPQSTTRTNGLQMNLELDTRDAIYYPTRGNLANIK
;
A
#
# COMPACT_ATOMS: atom_id res chain seq x y z
N MET A 1 -26.96 30.12 7.23
CA MET A 1 -26.84 29.59 8.61
C MET A 1 -27.19 28.11 8.78
N TYR A 2 -27.41 27.31 7.71
CA TYR A 2 -27.67 25.86 7.82
C TYR A 2 -26.49 24.94 7.45
N LYS A 3 -25.32 25.51 7.07
CA LYS A 3 -24.12 24.73 6.71
C LYS A 3 -23.21 24.37 7.90
N PHE A 4 -23.38 25.00 9.06
CA PHE A 4 -22.59 24.69 10.27
C PHE A 4 -23.25 23.65 11.20
N ILE A 5 -24.54 23.34 11.00
CA ILE A 5 -25.27 22.37 11.84
C ILE A 5 -24.94 20.92 11.43
N LEU A 6 -24.57 20.68 10.16
CA LEU A 6 -24.17 19.35 9.68
C LEU A 6 -22.79 18.91 10.19
N LEU A 7 -21.91 19.83 10.58
CA LEU A 7 -20.58 19.50 11.11
C LEU A 7 -20.62 19.04 12.58
N ILE A 8 -21.65 19.42 13.33
CA ILE A 8 -21.80 19.06 14.76
C ILE A 8 -22.46 17.68 14.93
N ILE A 9 -23.28 17.25 13.95
CA ILE A 9 -23.91 15.91 13.97
C ILE A 9 -22.91 14.81 13.58
N LEU A 10 -21.86 15.13 12.82
CA LEU A 10 -20.82 14.16 12.45
C LEU A 10 -19.78 13.90 13.55
N VAL A 11 -19.67 14.79 14.54
CA VAL A 11 -18.75 14.63 15.69
C VAL A 11 -19.43 13.94 16.89
N SER A 12 -20.76 13.96 16.98
CA SER A 12 -21.52 13.31 18.06
C SER A 12 -21.81 11.82 17.81
N GLY A 13 -21.63 11.32 16.58
CA GLY A 13 -21.73 9.89 16.25
C GLY A 13 -20.48 9.05 16.59
N ALA A 14 -19.36 9.68 16.94
CA ALA A 14 -18.07 9.01 17.17
C ALA A 14 -17.81 8.60 18.65
N LEU A 15 -18.78 8.80 19.54
CA LEU A 15 -18.66 8.49 20.98
C LEU A 15 -19.57 7.35 21.46
N GLN A 16 -20.11 6.52 20.56
CA GLN A 16 -20.59 5.19 20.97
C GLN A 16 -19.38 4.28 21.11
N GLY A 17 -18.74 4.38 22.28
CA GLY A 17 -17.75 3.41 22.73
C GLY A 17 -18.36 2.02 22.66
N ILE A 18 -17.71 1.14 21.90
CA ILE A 18 -17.83 -0.30 22.12
C ILE A 18 -17.19 -0.53 23.48
N ALA A 19 -18.01 -0.50 24.52
CA ALA A 19 -17.66 -1.08 25.80
C ALA A 19 -17.37 -2.57 25.53
N GLN A 20 -16.13 -2.98 25.80
CA GLN A 20 -15.84 -4.40 25.95
C GLN A 20 -16.64 -4.89 27.16
N GLU A 21 -17.76 -5.54 26.89
CA GLU A 21 -18.42 -6.38 27.86
C GLU A 21 -17.44 -7.51 28.18
N ALA A 22 -16.97 -7.57 29.42
CA ALA A 22 -16.14 -8.66 29.88
C ALA A 22 -16.99 -9.94 29.85
N GLU A 23 -16.80 -10.74 28.81
CA GLU A 23 -17.40 -12.06 28.70
C GLU A 23 -16.89 -12.90 29.88
N LYS A 24 -17.84 -13.36 30.70
CA LYS A 24 -17.57 -14.27 31.81
C LYS A 24 -16.96 -15.55 31.25
N ASP A 25 -15.74 -15.84 31.68
CA ASP A 25 -15.10 -17.15 31.55
C ASP A 25 -16.00 -18.23 32.17
N THR A 26 -16.73 -18.93 31.31
CA THR A 26 -17.25 -20.26 31.64
C THR A 26 -16.37 -21.26 30.91
N VAL A 27 -15.52 -21.93 31.70
CA VAL A 27 -14.72 -23.08 31.27
C VAL A 27 -15.67 -24.11 30.67
N GLY A 28 -15.77 -24.10 29.34
CA GLY A 28 -16.53 -25.01 28.51
C GLY A 28 -15.54 -25.76 27.62
N THR A 29 -15.46 -27.06 27.83
CA THR A 29 -14.63 -28.02 27.12
C THR A 29 -14.83 -27.97 25.59
N GLY A 30 -13.73 -27.75 24.87
CA GLY A 30 -13.41 -28.47 23.62
C GLY A 30 -14.28 -28.22 22.39
N GLU A 31 -14.17 -27.04 21.79
CA GLU A 31 -14.28 -26.91 20.33
C GLU A 31 -13.03 -26.18 19.83
N THR A 32 -12.18 -26.89 19.10
CA THR A 32 -11.06 -26.28 18.39
C THR A 32 -11.64 -25.30 17.39
N GLU A 33 -11.57 -23.99 17.68
CA GLU A 33 -11.93 -22.95 16.72
C GLU A 33 -11.28 -23.30 15.38
N ALA A 34 -12.10 -23.54 14.36
CA ALA A 34 -11.60 -23.87 13.04
C ALA A 34 -10.71 -22.72 12.57
N GLU A 35 -9.40 -22.99 12.41
CA GLU A 35 -8.43 -21.97 12.01
C GLU A 35 -8.95 -21.18 10.81
N LYS A 36 -9.16 -19.88 11.01
CA LYS A 36 -9.68 -18.99 9.99
C LYS A 36 -8.68 -18.97 8.82
N ARG A 37 -9.10 -19.48 7.66
CA ARG A 37 -8.23 -19.62 6.48
C ARG A 37 -7.77 -18.29 5.89
N VAL A 38 -8.46 -17.20 6.23
CA VAL A 38 -8.21 -15.85 5.73
C VAL A 38 -8.31 -14.85 6.89
N ASP A 39 -7.22 -14.12 7.13
CA ASP A 39 -7.20 -13.01 8.08
C ASP A 39 -7.47 -11.73 7.30
N PHE A 40 -8.64 -11.12 7.52
CA PHE A 40 -9.00 -9.84 6.91
C PHE A 40 -8.83 -8.72 7.91
N SER A 41 -8.20 -7.63 7.49
CA SER A 41 -8.05 -6.41 8.27
C SER A 41 -8.20 -5.18 7.39
N VAL A 42 -8.60 -4.07 8.01
CA VAL A 42 -8.68 -2.76 7.35
C VAL A 42 -7.84 -1.80 8.18
N MET A 43 -6.78 -1.26 7.58
CA MET A 43 -5.92 -0.29 8.24
C MET A 43 -6.29 1.12 7.80
N PRO A 44 -6.55 2.07 8.71
CA PRO A 44 -6.65 3.47 8.35
C PRO A 44 -5.28 3.98 7.89
N TYR A 45 -5.29 4.85 6.88
CA TYR A 45 -4.10 5.58 6.43
C TYR A 45 -4.25 7.04 6.83
N LEU A 46 -3.26 7.59 7.54
CA LEU A 46 -3.18 9.01 7.87
C LEU A 46 -1.73 9.45 7.70
N SER A 47 -1.50 10.55 6.99
CA SER A 47 -0.16 11.11 6.78
C SER A 47 -0.24 12.62 6.52
N TYR A 48 0.89 13.30 6.59
CA TYR A 48 1.01 14.70 6.22
C TYR A 48 2.38 14.94 5.58
N ASN A 49 2.40 15.66 4.47
CA ASN A 49 3.63 16.25 3.95
C ASN A 49 3.34 17.61 3.30
N ARG A 50 4.37 18.43 3.12
CA ARG A 50 4.22 19.80 2.60
C ARG A 50 3.77 19.90 1.13
N ASN A 51 3.80 18.79 0.39
CA ASN A 51 3.48 18.77 -1.03
C ASN A 51 2.03 18.35 -1.29
N LEU A 52 1.57 17.35 -0.53
CA LEU A 52 0.24 16.73 -0.67
C LEU A 52 -0.70 17.10 0.48
N ASP A 53 -0.23 17.90 1.44
CA ASP A 53 -0.91 18.24 2.67
C ASP A 53 -1.36 17.01 3.46
N PHE A 54 -2.52 17.10 4.13
CA PHE A 54 -3.04 16.04 4.96
C PHE A 54 -3.66 14.95 4.09
N MET A 55 -3.23 13.71 4.32
CA MET A 55 -3.60 12.53 3.56
C MET A 55 -4.39 11.60 4.47
N PHE A 56 -5.52 11.09 4.00
CA PHE A 56 -6.33 10.12 4.72
C PHE A 56 -6.88 9.05 3.78
N GLY A 57 -7.10 7.86 4.30
CA GLY A 57 -7.50 6.73 3.47
C GLY A 57 -7.73 5.46 4.24
N ALA A 58 -7.94 4.38 3.49
CA ALA A 58 -8.11 3.04 4.04
C ALA A 58 -7.37 2.02 3.20
N VAL A 59 -6.87 0.99 3.86
CA VAL A 59 -6.11 -0.12 3.28
C VAL A 59 -6.74 -1.44 3.72
N PRO A 60 -7.79 -1.91 3.02
CA PRO A 60 -8.30 -3.26 3.23
C PRO A 60 -7.28 -4.29 2.71
N MET A 61 -7.00 -5.30 3.53
CA MET A 61 -6.04 -6.34 3.21
C MET A 61 -6.46 -7.70 3.76
N MET A 62 -5.99 -8.75 3.10
CA MET A 62 -6.25 -10.13 3.45
C MET A 62 -4.97 -10.95 3.41
N MET A 63 -4.72 -11.71 4.49
CA MET A 63 -3.65 -12.69 4.57
C MET A 63 -4.22 -14.11 4.48
N TYR A 64 -3.62 -14.96 3.65
CA TYR A 64 -4.13 -16.31 3.40
C TYR A 64 -3.01 -17.24 2.92
N LYS A 65 -3.21 -18.56 3.03
CA LYS A 65 -2.33 -19.54 2.38
C LYS A 65 -2.86 -19.87 0.98
N ILE A 66 -2.01 -19.79 -0.05
CA ILE A 66 -2.39 -20.18 -1.42
C ILE A 66 -2.75 -21.66 -1.48
N ASN A 67 -1.95 -22.50 -0.82
CA ASN A 67 -2.25 -23.91 -0.62
C ASN A 67 -2.49 -24.15 0.88
N PRO A 68 -3.71 -24.49 1.31
CA PRO A 68 -4.00 -24.77 2.72
C PRO A 68 -3.17 -25.93 3.30
N ALA A 69 -2.77 -26.90 2.46
CA ALA A 69 -1.93 -28.02 2.88
C ALA A 69 -0.45 -27.65 3.05
N ASP A 70 -0.03 -26.46 2.63
CA ASP A 70 1.35 -25.98 2.77
C ASP A 70 1.57 -25.40 4.17
N THR A 71 2.31 -26.12 5.01
CA THR A 71 2.66 -25.71 6.37
C THR A 71 3.93 -24.85 6.43
N ILE A 72 4.70 -24.78 5.34
CA ILE A 72 6.02 -24.14 5.28
C ILE A 72 5.93 -22.71 4.72
N SER A 73 5.06 -22.48 3.74
CA SER A 73 4.92 -21.15 3.13
C SER A 73 4.36 -20.13 4.12
N PRO A 74 4.95 -18.93 4.18
CA PRO A 74 4.32 -17.76 4.80
C PRO A 74 2.95 -17.48 4.17
N LYS A 75 2.05 -16.82 4.91
CA LYS A 75 0.79 -16.33 4.33
C LYS A 75 1.11 -15.38 3.16
N SER A 76 0.36 -15.48 2.08
CA SER A 76 0.30 -14.46 1.04
C SER A 76 -0.52 -13.28 1.52
N LEU A 77 -0.28 -12.11 0.95
CA LEU A 77 -0.95 -10.86 1.31
C LEU A 77 -1.51 -10.22 0.05
N SER A 78 -2.78 -9.87 0.07
CA SER A 78 -3.45 -9.10 -0.98
C SER A 78 -4.15 -7.91 -0.37
N GLY A 79 -4.18 -6.78 -1.05
CA GLY A 79 -4.92 -5.63 -0.58
C GLY A 79 -5.04 -4.53 -1.60
N ALA A 80 -5.79 -3.51 -1.21
CA ALA A 80 -5.99 -2.29 -1.96
C ALA A 80 -5.75 -1.09 -1.05
N SER A 81 -5.51 0.07 -1.62
CA SER A 81 -5.49 1.34 -0.91
C SER A 81 -6.28 2.38 -1.66
N VAL A 82 -6.97 3.23 -0.90
CA VAL A 82 -7.57 4.47 -1.42
C VAL A 82 -7.12 5.57 -0.49
N VAL A 83 -6.46 6.59 -1.04
CA VAL A 83 -5.93 7.73 -0.28
C VAL A 83 -6.38 9.01 -0.97
N TYR A 84 -6.95 9.91 -0.19
CA TYR A 84 -7.30 11.26 -0.60
C TYR A 84 -6.51 12.26 0.22
N THR A 85 -6.28 13.43 -0.34
CA THR A 85 -5.52 14.48 0.32
C THR A 85 -6.29 15.79 0.34
N THR A 86 -5.96 16.69 1.27
CA THR A 86 -6.63 17.98 1.38
C THR A 86 -6.31 18.94 0.24
N ASN A 87 -5.18 18.76 -0.44
CA ASN A 87 -4.85 19.49 -1.68
C ASN A 87 -5.57 18.93 -2.92
N GLY A 88 -6.49 17.97 -2.76
CA GLY A 88 -7.31 17.40 -3.83
C GLY A 88 -6.70 16.19 -4.54
N SER A 89 -5.48 15.78 -4.20
CA SER A 89 -4.85 14.59 -4.80
C SER A 89 -5.57 13.32 -4.37
N TYR A 90 -5.59 12.32 -5.25
CA TYR A 90 -6.12 11.00 -4.93
C TYR A 90 -5.25 9.90 -5.52
N LEU A 91 -5.11 8.80 -4.78
CA LEU A 91 -4.31 7.65 -5.15
C LEU A 91 -5.10 6.38 -4.84
N PHE A 92 -5.22 5.52 -5.85
CA PHE A 92 -5.70 4.16 -5.73
C PHE A 92 -4.55 3.19 -5.94
N GLY A 93 -4.40 2.22 -5.04
CA GLY A 93 -3.36 1.21 -5.08
C GLY A 93 -3.92 -0.21 -4.99
N LEU A 94 -3.24 -1.14 -5.66
CA LEU A 94 -3.44 -2.58 -5.51
C LEU A 94 -2.09 -3.22 -5.24
N PHE A 95 -2.04 -4.14 -4.28
CA PHE A 95 -0.81 -4.84 -3.95
C PHE A 95 -1.08 -6.32 -3.67
N ASN A 96 -0.17 -7.16 -4.12
CA ASN A 96 -0.18 -8.59 -3.85
C ASN A 96 1.24 -9.07 -3.62
N MET A 97 1.41 -9.92 -2.60
CA MET A 97 2.63 -10.65 -2.29
C MET A 97 2.27 -12.13 -2.14
N PHE A 98 2.69 -12.92 -3.11
CA PHE A 98 2.39 -14.35 -3.18
C PHE A 98 3.58 -15.18 -2.71
N HIS A 99 3.32 -16.14 -1.83
CA HIS A 99 4.26 -17.17 -1.40
C HIS A 99 3.70 -18.55 -1.78
N PHE A 100 4.45 -19.31 -2.57
CA PHE A 100 3.98 -20.62 -3.03
C PHE A 100 5.12 -21.63 -3.16
N LYS A 101 4.73 -22.91 -3.26
CA LYS A 101 5.62 -24.07 -3.35
C LYS A 101 6.58 -24.12 -2.15
N GLU A 102 6.04 -24.19 -0.94
CA GLU A 102 6.80 -24.27 0.32
C GLU A 102 7.79 -23.09 0.49
N GLY A 103 7.35 -21.89 0.08
CA GLY A 103 8.13 -20.66 0.14
C GLY A 103 9.33 -20.63 -0.80
N LYS A 104 9.42 -21.52 -1.79
CA LYS A 104 10.49 -21.51 -2.81
C LYS A 104 10.29 -20.43 -3.85
N TRP A 105 9.06 -19.95 -4.04
CA TRP A 105 8.74 -18.87 -4.97
C TRP A 105 8.03 -17.73 -4.27
N ARG A 106 8.42 -16.52 -4.64
CA ARG A 106 7.83 -15.26 -4.22
C ARG A 106 7.44 -14.47 -5.47
N ALA A 107 6.21 -13.99 -5.54
CA ALA A 107 5.80 -13.07 -6.60
C ALA A 107 5.16 -11.83 -5.99
N ASN A 108 5.39 -10.67 -6.59
CA ASN A 108 4.83 -9.41 -6.13
C ASN A 108 4.21 -8.66 -7.30
N VAL A 109 3.05 -8.07 -7.05
CA VAL A 109 2.35 -7.16 -7.97
C VAL A 109 2.03 -5.91 -7.18
N PHE A 110 2.39 -4.75 -7.72
CA PHE A 110 2.03 -3.47 -7.17
C PHE A 110 1.56 -2.57 -8.30
N ALA A 111 0.37 -2.00 -8.18
CA ALA A 111 -0.17 -1.08 -9.16
C ALA A 111 -0.74 0.14 -8.44
N VAL A 112 -0.42 1.33 -8.91
CA VAL A 112 -0.94 2.60 -8.38
C VAL A 112 -1.42 3.45 -9.54
N ARG A 113 -2.54 4.11 -9.35
CA ARG A 113 -3.05 5.12 -10.27
C ARG A 113 -3.67 6.26 -9.47
N GLY A 114 -3.46 7.49 -9.94
CA GLY A 114 -4.07 8.64 -9.31
C GLY A 114 -3.63 9.95 -9.92
N ASP A 115 -4.24 11.03 -9.44
CA ASP A 115 -3.89 12.39 -9.82
C ASP A 115 -3.22 13.06 -8.62
N ILE A 116 -2.02 13.57 -8.86
CA ILE A 116 -1.15 14.19 -7.86
C ILE A 116 -1.04 15.67 -8.19
N TYR A 117 -1.57 16.52 -7.32
CA TYR A 117 -1.43 17.97 -7.41
C TYR A 117 -0.27 18.44 -6.57
N SER A 118 0.50 19.36 -7.12
CA SER A 118 1.77 19.83 -6.58
C SER A 118 2.06 21.22 -7.14
N GLN A 119 3.05 21.91 -6.56
CA GLN A 119 3.47 23.21 -7.03
C GLN A 119 4.99 23.30 -7.06
N PHE A 120 5.52 24.14 -7.95
CA PHE A 120 6.93 24.52 -7.94
C PHE A 120 7.06 26.03 -8.02
N TYR A 121 8.19 26.55 -7.57
CA TYR A 121 8.48 27.98 -7.67
C TYR A 121 9.15 28.27 -9.00
N MET A 122 8.60 29.20 -9.77
CA MET A 122 9.15 29.65 -11.03
C MET A 122 9.79 31.03 -10.86
N GLU A 123 11.05 31.13 -11.23
CA GLU A 123 11.77 32.40 -11.31
C GLU A 123 11.57 33.00 -12.73
N GLY A 124 11.27 34.30 -12.82
CA GLY A 124 10.96 34.94 -14.11
C GLY A 124 10.44 36.37 -13.95
N LEU A 125 9.77 36.87 -14.99
CA LEU A 125 9.16 38.22 -15.00
C LEU A 125 8.02 38.36 -13.99
N GLU A 126 7.27 37.28 -13.75
CA GLU A 126 6.28 37.16 -12.67
C GLU A 126 6.69 35.98 -11.77
N PRO A 127 7.53 36.22 -10.75
CA PRO A 127 7.96 35.16 -9.85
C PRO A 127 6.79 34.69 -8.98
N GLY A 128 6.61 33.38 -8.86
CA GLY A 128 5.48 32.82 -8.12
C GLY A 128 5.48 31.29 -8.07
N PHE A 129 4.52 30.76 -7.31
CA PHE A 129 4.21 29.33 -7.33
C PHE A 129 3.30 29.02 -8.50
N VAL A 130 3.65 27.98 -9.24
CA VAL A 130 2.86 27.45 -10.35
C VAL A 130 2.34 26.09 -9.93
N GLU A 131 1.03 25.88 -10.01
CA GLU A 131 0.41 24.60 -9.77
C GLU A 131 0.53 23.67 -10.99
N TYR A 132 0.61 22.38 -10.73
CA TYR A 132 0.57 21.36 -11.77
C TYR A 132 -0.11 20.08 -11.27
N GLY A 133 -0.81 19.43 -12.19
CA GLY A 133 -1.47 18.14 -11.97
C GLY A 133 -0.72 17.05 -12.71
N THR A 134 -0.33 15.99 -12.01
CA THR A 134 0.30 14.80 -12.62
C THR A 134 -0.58 13.58 -12.47
N LYS A 135 -1.09 13.08 -13.59
CA LYS A 135 -1.74 11.77 -13.66
C LYS A 135 -0.66 10.69 -13.69
N THR A 136 -0.59 9.91 -12.63
CA THR A 136 0.40 8.84 -12.48
C THR A 136 -0.24 7.48 -12.67
N THR A 137 0.47 6.60 -13.37
CA THR A 137 0.19 5.16 -13.37
C THR A 137 1.51 4.43 -13.19
N PHE A 138 1.60 3.62 -12.15
CA PHE A 138 2.76 2.81 -11.83
C PHE A 138 2.34 1.35 -11.75
N ILE A 139 3.06 0.45 -12.40
CA ILE A 139 2.87 -0.99 -12.31
C ILE A 139 4.24 -1.61 -12.07
N SER A 140 4.35 -2.48 -11.07
CA SER A 140 5.54 -3.28 -10.79
C SER A 140 5.15 -4.73 -10.62
N LEU A 141 5.83 -5.58 -11.37
CA LEU A 141 5.72 -7.02 -11.32
C LEU A 141 7.08 -7.60 -10.94
N GLY A 142 7.09 -8.61 -10.09
CA GLY A 142 8.33 -9.28 -9.71
C GLY A 142 8.09 -10.74 -9.41
N VAL A 143 9.06 -11.58 -9.77
CA VAL A 143 9.09 -12.99 -9.40
C VAL A 143 10.50 -13.37 -8.97
N LYS A 144 10.61 -14.06 -7.85
CA LYS A 144 11.86 -14.51 -7.26
C LYS A 144 11.75 -15.98 -6.88
N ARG A 145 12.83 -16.73 -7.13
CA ARG A 145 12.99 -18.13 -6.75
C ARG A 145 14.10 -18.24 -5.70
N ARG A 146 13.88 -19.11 -4.71
CA ARG A 146 14.88 -19.49 -3.72
C ARG A 146 16.01 -20.25 -4.42
N ILE A 147 17.24 -19.75 -4.27
CA ILE A 147 18.46 -20.35 -4.82
C ILE A 147 19.33 -21.01 -3.74
N SER A 148 19.21 -20.58 -2.48
CA SER A 148 19.85 -21.20 -1.31
C SER A 148 18.92 -21.11 -0.10
N LYS A 149 19.33 -21.60 1.07
CA LYS A 149 18.47 -21.63 2.28
C LYS A 149 17.82 -20.27 2.60
N SER A 150 18.56 -19.18 2.36
CA SER A 150 18.13 -17.81 2.69
C SER A 150 18.24 -16.84 1.52
N MET A 151 18.67 -17.28 0.34
CA MET A 151 18.82 -16.40 -0.83
C MET A 151 17.74 -16.66 -1.88
N PHE A 152 17.23 -15.57 -2.44
CA PHE A 152 16.33 -15.56 -3.57
C PHE A 152 16.92 -14.73 -4.70
N ALA A 153 16.75 -15.20 -5.92
CA ALA A 153 17.10 -14.47 -7.12
C ALA A 153 15.88 -14.39 -8.04
N GLY A 154 15.76 -13.33 -8.82
CA GLY A 154 14.62 -13.16 -9.69
C GLY A 154 14.70 -11.98 -10.63
N LEU A 155 13.60 -11.78 -11.34
CA LEU A 155 13.43 -10.71 -12.30
C LEU A 155 12.19 -9.89 -11.94
N GLY A 156 12.16 -8.66 -12.40
CA GLY A 156 10.98 -7.82 -12.31
C GLY A 156 10.88 -6.88 -13.50
N TYR A 157 9.72 -6.27 -13.59
CA TYR A 157 9.38 -5.29 -14.60
C TYR A 157 8.63 -4.15 -13.94
N THR A 158 8.96 -2.92 -14.35
CA THR A 158 8.26 -1.71 -13.95
C THR A 158 7.78 -0.95 -15.17
N PHE A 159 6.55 -0.46 -15.10
CA PHE A 159 5.96 0.45 -16.04
C PHE A 159 5.52 1.70 -15.30
N VAL A 160 5.91 2.86 -15.81
CA VAL A 160 5.54 4.15 -15.24
C VAL A 160 5.07 5.06 -16.36
N ASN A 161 3.91 5.67 -16.18
CA ASN A 161 3.40 6.71 -17.07
C ASN A 161 2.99 7.92 -16.24
N HIS A 162 3.63 9.05 -16.53
CA HIS A 162 3.28 10.35 -15.98
C HIS A 162 2.75 11.23 -17.10
N LYS A 163 1.58 11.82 -16.89
CA LYS A 163 1.06 12.91 -17.71
C LYS A 163 0.93 14.13 -16.81
N THR A 164 1.67 15.18 -17.10
CA THR A 164 1.70 16.41 -16.31
C THR A 164 1.16 17.57 -17.12
N ASP A 165 0.14 18.22 -16.55
CA ASP A 165 -0.52 19.42 -17.05
C ASP A 165 -0.16 20.58 -16.11
N PHE A 166 0.29 21.72 -16.65
CA PHE A 166 0.72 22.90 -15.89
C PHE A 166 -0.35 23.99 -15.95
N GLU A 167 -0.53 24.74 -14.86
CA GLU A 167 -1.45 25.87 -14.81
C GLU A 167 -1.05 26.96 -15.83
N ASP A 168 -2.05 27.64 -16.40
CA ASP A 168 -1.91 28.72 -17.38
C ASP A 168 -1.04 28.41 -18.61
N ASP A 169 -0.85 27.11 -18.90
CA ASP A 169 0.02 26.62 -19.97
C ASP A 169 1.43 27.25 -19.93
N VAL A 170 1.93 27.61 -18.74
CA VAL A 170 3.25 28.24 -18.57
C VAL A 170 4.39 27.33 -19.06
N LEU A 171 4.13 26.03 -19.07
CA LEU A 171 4.99 25.01 -19.68
C LEU A 171 4.14 24.06 -20.53
N PRO A 172 4.71 23.53 -21.63
CA PRO A 172 4.01 22.56 -22.44
C PRO A 172 3.72 21.28 -21.63
N GLN A 173 2.56 20.70 -21.89
CA GLN A 173 2.18 19.41 -21.33
C GLN A 173 3.28 18.36 -21.54
N SER A 174 3.67 17.68 -20.46
CA SER A 174 4.69 16.62 -20.52
C SER A 174 4.05 15.25 -20.34
N THR A 175 4.45 14.29 -21.17
CA THR A 175 4.10 12.88 -20.98
C THR A 175 5.36 12.04 -21.02
N THR A 176 5.63 11.34 -19.93
CA THR A 176 6.79 10.46 -19.81
C THR A 176 6.32 9.03 -19.58
N ARG A 177 6.88 8.11 -20.36
CA ARG A 177 6.66 6.67 -20.25
C ARG A 177 7.99 5.96 -20.04
N THR A 178 8.07 5.18 -18.98
CA THR A 178 9.29 4.46 -18.61
C THR A 178 8.98 3.00 -18.44
N ASN A 179 9.84 2.15 -19.01
CA ASN A 179 9.83 0.70 -18.84
C ASN A 179 11.16 0.31 -18.22
N GLY A 180 11.13 -0.45 -17.13
CA GLY A 180 12.32 -0.95 -16.45
C GLY A 180 12.29 -2.47 -16.35
N LEU A 181 13.41 -3.11 -16.65
CA LEU A 181 13.67 -4.49 -16.27
C LEU A 181 14.66 -4.49 -15.10
N GLN A 182 14.40 -5.31 -14.09
CA GLN A 182 15.23 -5.38 -12.88
C GLN A 182 15.64 -6.82 -12.59
N MET A 183 16.88 -6.99 -12.14
CA MET A 183 17.37 -8.25 -11.58
C MET A 183 17.41 -8.10 -10.07
N ASN A 184 16.78 -9.02 -9.35
CA ASN A 184 16.63 -8.92 -7.91
C ASN A 184 17.42 -10.03 -7.22
N LEU A 185 18.27 -9.66 -6.26
CA LEU A 185 18.88 -10.59 -5.31
C LEU A 185 18.40 -10.22 -3.90
N GLU A 186 18.00 -11.22 -3.12
CA GLU A 186 17.50 -11.02 -1.76
C GLU A 186 18.10 -12.07 -0.83
N LEU A 187 18.67 -11.61 0.29
CA LEU A 187 19.06 -12.44 1.41
C LEU A 187 18.07 -12.19 2.55
N ASP A 188 17.30 -13.20 2.92
CA ASP A 188 16.26 -13.14 3.94
C ASP A 188 16.50 -14.23 4.99
N THR A 189 16.96 -13.82 6.17
CA THR A 189 17.18 -14.70 7.33
C THR A 189 16.19 -14.46 8.45
N ARG A 190 15.12 -13.70 8.18
CA ARG A 190 14.10 -13.35 9.18
C ARG A 190 13.34 -14.59 9.63
N ASP A 191 12.91 -14.57 10.89
CA ASP A 191 12.05 -15.59 11.48
C ASP A 191 10.60 -15.49 11.00
N ALA A 192 10.12 -14.27 10.71
CA ALA A 192 8.82 -14.02 10.11
C ALA A 192 8.89 -12.92 9.04
N ILE A 193 8.06 -13.02 7.99
CA ILE A 193 8.07 -12.03 6.90
C ILE A 193 7.37 -10.72 7.29
N TYR A 194 6.22 -10.81 7.96
CA TYR A 194 5.37 -9.64 8.25
C TYR A 194 5.72 -8.96 9.58
N TYR A 195 6.05 -9.75 10.60
CA TYR A 195 6.35 -9.26 11.95
C TYR A 195 7.66 -9.91 12.46
N PRO A 196 8.82 -9.61 11.85
CA PRO A 196 10.10 -10.20 12.24
C PRO A 196 10.51 -9.75 13.64
N THR A 197 11.05 -10.69 14.43
CA THR A 197 11.68 -10.37 15.73
C THR A 197 13.18 -10.60 15.70
N ARG A 198 13.67 -11.43 14.77
CA ARG A 198 15.08 -11.80 14.62
C ARG A 198 15.45 -11.96 13.14
N GLY A 199 16.74 -11.85 12.84
CA GLY A 199 17.30 -12.03 11.49
C GLY A 199 17.38 -10.74 10.68
N ASN A 200 17.89 -10.85 9.45
CA ASN A 200 18.23 -9.72 8.59
C ASN A 200 17.58 -9.85 7.21
N LEU A 201 17.29 -8.71 6.58
CA LEU A 201 16.86 -8.62 5.19
C LEU A 201 17.82 -7.70 4.43
N ALA A 202 18.44 -8.22 3.38
CA ALA A 202 19.23 -7.44 2.42
C ALA A 202 18.69 -7.67 1.01
N ASN A 203 18.60 -6.60 0.21
CA ASN A 203 18.04 -6.66 -1.13
C ASN A 203 18.83 -5.77 -2.10
N ILE A 204 19.06 -6.27 -3.31
CA ILE A 204 19.68 -5.57 -4.44
C ILE A 204 18.71 -5.66 -5.61
N LYS A 205 18.42 -4.53 -6.27
CA LYS A 205 17.52 -4.41 -7.43
C LYS A 205 18.16 -3.58 -8.54
#